data_AF-A0A067G495-F1
#
_entry.id   AF-A0A067G495-F1
#
_cell.length_a   1.000
_cell.length_b   1.000
_cell.length_c   1.000
_cell.angle_alpha   90.00
_cell.angle_beta   90.00
_cell.angle_gamma   90.00
#
_symmetry.space_group_name_H-M   'P 1'
#
loop_
_entity.id
_entity.type
_entity.pdbx_description
1 polymer ?
#
loop_
_entity_poly.entity_id
_entity_poly.type
_entity_poly.pdbx_seq_one_letter_code
_entity_poly.pdbx_strand_id
1 'polypeptide(L)' 'VWRGQGLRKWRHSQQDGFFVQFESPLLRKLWFIPSSNEKGKTLCRDPEVLDISAHEVFPRLFKEKLSNS' A
#
# COMPACT_ATOMS: atom_id res chain seq x y z
N VAL A 1 -6.85 7.52 2.23
CA VAL A 1 -6.17 8.67 2.86
C VAL A 1 -6.08 8.43 4.37
N TRP A 2 -4.87 8.47 4.93
CA TRP A 2 -4.60 8.29 6.38
C TRP A 2 -5.49 9.20 7.23
N ARG A 3 -6.09 8.66 8.30
CA ARG A 3 -7.06 9.37 9.17
C ARG A 3 -6.53 9.75 10.56
N GLY A 4 -5.21 9.70 10.75
CA GLY A 4 -4.52 10.41 11.84
C GLY A 4 -5.02 10.30 13.29
N GLN A 5 -5.63 9.19 13.72
CA GLN A 5 -5.99 8.98 15.12
C GLN A 5 -5.57 7.59 15.64
N GLY A 6 -4.80 7.56 16.74
CA GLY A 6 -4.44 6.35 17.50
C GLY A 6 -3.15 5.65 17.05
N LEU A 7 -2.77 4.59 17.78
CA LEU A 7 -1.59 3.74 17.52
C LEU A 7 -1.55 3.40 16.02
N ARG A 8 -0.48 3.83 15.34
CA ARG A 8 -0.24 3.81 13.87
C ARG A 8 -0.91 2.63 13.13
N LYS A 9 -2.17 2.79 12.71
CA LYS A 9 -2.90 1.79 11.91
C LYS A 9 -3.27 2.39 10.56
N TRP A 10 -2.86 1.73 9.48
CA TRP A 10 -3.27 2.10 8.14
C TRP A 10 -4.62 1.46 7.84
N ARG A 11 -5.45 2.15 7.06
CA ARG A 11 -6.77 1.68 6.66
C ARG A 11 -6.97 1.83 5.18
N HIS A 12 -7.62 0.83 4.58
CA HIS A 12 -8.16 0.88 3.24
C HIS A 12 -9.64 0.52 3.32
N SER A 13 -10.51 1.43 2.88
CA SER A 13 -11.96 1.33 3.09
C SER A 13 -12.34 1.13 4.56
N GLN A 14 -12.91 -0.04 4.92
CA GLN A 14 -13.30 -0.40 6.28
C GLN A 14 -12.33 -1.38 6.96
N GLN A 15 -11.19 -1.66 6.34
CA GLN A 15 -10.23 -2.67 6.80
C GLN A 15 -8.97 -1.99 7.36
N ASP A 16 -8.48 -2.48 8.50
CA ASP A 16 -7.14 -2.19 9.01
C ASP A 16 -6.10 -3.01 8.19
N GLY A 17 -4.88 -2.52 8.06
CA GLY A 17 -3.84 -3.21 7.29
C GLY A 17 -2.56 -2.41 7.13
N PHE A 18 -1.80 -2.75 6.08
CA PHE A 18 -0.55 -2.09 5.71
C PHE A 18 -0.48 -1.91 4.20
N PHE A 19 0.09 -0.78 3.76
CA PHE A 19 0.41 -0.58 2.35
C PHE A 19 1.85 -1.01 2.09
N VAL A 20 2.05 -1.76 1.01
CA VAL A 20 3.38 -2.19 0.54
C VAL A 20 3.56 -1.68 -0.87
N GLN A 21 4.48 -0.75 -1.06
CA GLN A 21 4.88 -0.27 -2.38
C GLN A 21 6.22 -0.93 -2.75
N PHE A 22 6.26 -1.61 -3.90
CA PHE A 22 7.50 -2.07 -4.52
C PHE A 22 7.81 -1.21 -5.72
N GLU A 23 9.06 -0.79 -5.81
CA GLU A 23 9.53 0.04 -6.90
C GLU A 23 10.93 -0.39 -7.37
N SER A 24 11.03 -0.62 -8.68
CA SER A 24 12.26 -0.86 -9.44
C SER A 24 12.23 -0.01 -10.71
N PRO A 25 13.35 0.10 -11.46
CA PRO A 25 13.38 0.90 -12.69
C PRO A 25 12.35 0.52 -13.76
N LEU A 26 11.80 -0.70 -13.71
CA LEU A 26 10.87 -1.24 -14.71
C LEU A 26 9.48 -1.52 -14.15
N LEU A 27 9.32 -1.54 -12.82
CA LEU A 27 8.09 -2.00 -12.20
C LEU A 27 7.77 -1.17 -10.97
N ARG A 28 6.52 -0.72 -10.92
CA ARG A 28 5.94 -0.09 -9.74
C ARG A 28 4.64 -0.82 -9.42
N LYS A 29 4.55 -1.37 -8.21
CA LYS A 29 3.36 -2.08 -7.73
C LYS A 29 3.04 -1.64 -6.32
N LEU A 30 1.74 -1.59 -6.03
CA LEU A 30 1.23 -1.26 -4.72
C LEU A 30 0.23 -2.33 -4.31
N TRP A 31 0.33 -2.73 -3.05
CA TRP A 31 -0.64 -3.61 -2.42
C TRP A 31 -1.12 -3.03 -1.11
N PHE A 32 -2.34 -3.41 -0.75
CA PHE A 32 -2.81 -3.35 0.63
C PHE A 32 -2.89 -4.76 1.18
N ILE A 33 -2.33 -4.97 2.37
CA ILE A 33 -2.40 -6.25 3.08
C ILE A 33 -3.34 -6.03 4.27
N PRO A 34 -4.59 -6.54 4.20
CA PRO A 34 -5.51 -6.44 5.32
C PRO A 34 -4.95 -7.17 6.53
N SER A 35 -5.18 -6.60 7.72
CA SER A 35 -4.81 -7.23 8.97
C SER A 35 -5.88 -7.06 10.03
N SER A 36 -6.08 -8.11 10.82
CA SER A 36 -6.93 -8.12 12.00
C SER A 36 -6.09 -8.42 13.24
N ASN A 37 -6.55 -7.97 14.40
CA ASN A 37 -6.01 -8.45 15.67
C ASN A 37 -6.94 -9.52 16.23
N GLU A 38 -6.47 -10.76 16.23
CA GLU A 38 -7.22 -11.91 16.74
C GLU A 38 -6.45 -12.47 17.93
N LYS A 39 -7.05 -12.40 19.13
CA LYS A 39 -6.44 -12.85 20.40
C LYS A 39 -5.06 -12.22 20.67
N GLY A 40 -4.89 -10.93 20.39
CA GLY A 40 -3.65 -10.20 20.59
C GLY A 40 -2.60 -10.40 19.50
N LYS A 41 -2.86 -11.28 18.51
CA LYS A 41 -1.95 -11.53 17.38
C LYS A 41 -2.44 -10.80 16.13
N THR A 42 -1.52 -10.18 15.40
CA THR A 42 -1.82 -9.63 14.08
C THR A 42 -1.86 -10.77 13.06
N LEU A 43 -2.99 -10.95 12.39
CA LEU A 43 -3.15 -11.87 11.28
C LEU A 43 -3.29 -11.08 9.99
N CYS A 44 -2.46 -11.40 9.01
CA CYS A 44 -2.50 -10.81 7.68
C CYS A 44 -3.31 -11.69 6.72
N ARG A 45 -4.03 -11.06 5.80
CA ARG A 45 -4.75 -11.72 4.70
C ARG A 45 -3.98 -11.55 3.39
N ASP A 46 -4.53 -12.09 2.30
CA ASP A 46 -3.90 -12.00 0.99
C ASP A 46 -3.76 -10.54 0.52
N PRO A 47 -2.65 -10.19 -0.17
CA PRO A 47 -2.46 -8.83 -0.67
C PRO A 47 -3.48 -8.47 -1.76
N GLU A 48 -4.13 -7.31 -1.58
CA GLU A 48 -4.99 -6.67 -2.58
C GLU A 48 -4.14 -5.78 -3.48
N VAL A 49 -4.15 -6.01 -4.80
CA VAL A 49 -3.47 -5.11 -5.76
C VAL A 49 -4.21 -3.78 -5.82
N LEU A 50 -3.48 -2.69 -5.68
CA LEU A 50 -4.04 -1.34 -5.77
C LEU A 50 -3.49 -0.59 -6.99
N ASP A 51 -4.31 0.32 -7.50
CA ASP A 51 -3.86 1.32 -8.46
C ASP A 51 -2.90 2.29 -7.77
N ILE A 52 -1.64 2.22 -8.21
CA ILE A 52 -0.56 3.04 -7.68
C ILE A 52 -0.71 4.52 -8.03
N SER A 53 -1.41 4.85 -9.12
CA SER A 53 -1.65 6.25 -9.50
C SER A 53 -2.59 6.96 -8.53
N ALA A 54 -3.48 6.21 -7.86
CA ALA A 54 -4.45 6.73 -6.90
C ALA A 54 -4.01 6.60 -5.43
N HIS A 55 -3.15 5.63 -5.12
CA HIS A 55 -2.85 5.23 -3.74
C HIS A 55 -1.35 5.24 -3.40
N GLU A 56 -0.50 5.84 -4.22
CA GLU A 56 0.94 5.90 -3.93
C GLU A 56 1.21 6.42 -2.51
N VAL A 57 2.08 5.68 -1.82
CA VAL A 57 2.46 6.01 -0.44
C VAL A 57 3.72 6.88 -0.44
N PHE A 58 4.59 6.64 -1.41
CA PHE A 58 5.83 7.38 -1.61
C PHE A 58 5.96 7.85 -3.07
N PRO A 59 6.56 9.03 -3.30
CA PRO A 59 6.91 9.48 -4.64
C PRO A 59 7.76 8.46 -5.40
N ARG A 60 7.75 8.54 -6.73
CA ARG A 60 8.62 7.71 -7.57
C ARG A 60 10.09 7.93 -7.23
N LEU A 61 10.82 6.84 -7.06
CA LEU A 61 12.25 6.80 -6.87
C LEU A 61 12.98 6.76 -8.22
N PHE A 62 12.43 6.04 -9.20
CA PHE A 62 13.01 5.95 -10.54
C PHE A 62 12.27 6.84 -11.54
N LYS A 63 13.03 7.49 -12.42
CA LYS A 63 12.44 8.28 -13.51
C LYS A 63 11.68 7.35 -14.45
N GLU A 64 10.43 7.70 -14.71
CA GLU A 64 9.65 7.02 -15.74
C GLU A 64 10.31 7.28 -17.09
N LYS A 65 10.70 6.21 -17.80
CA LYS A 65 11.09 6.35 -19.20
C LYS A 65 9.80 6.63 -19.97
N LEU A 66 9.61 7.88 -20.37
CA LEU A 66 8.64 8.22 -21.40
C LEU A 66 9.01 7.37 -22.63
N SER A 67 8.18 6.40 -22.99
CA SER A 67 8.26 5.79 -24.29
C SER A 67 7.86 6.89 -25.28
N ASN A 68 8.85 7.52 -25.91
CA ASN A 68 8.60 8.36 -27.07
C ASN A 68 8.02 7.44 -28.15
N SER A 69 6.68 7.37 -28.25
CA SER A 69 6.00 6.95 -29.47
C SER A 69 6.14 8.03 -30.52
#